data_AF-A0A136LZK6-F1
#
_entry.id   AF-A0A136LZK6-F1
#
_cell.length_a   1.000
_cell.length_b   1.000
_cell.length_c   1.000
_cell.angle_alpha   90.00
_cell.angle_beta   90.00
_cell.angle_gamma   90.00
#
_symmetry.space_group_name_H-M   'P 1'
#
loop_
_entity.id
_entity.type
_entity.pdbx_description
1 polymer ?
#
loop_
_entity_poly.entity_id
_entity_poly.type
_entity_poly.pdbx_seq_one_letter_code
_entity_poly.pdbx_strand_id
1 'polypeptide(L)'
;MRRVLITAFLILIGMVGTAQNVSAQQSFRGGVRFDVRIQEAGTAAVTQEIDLINTSGQYLISSYTQTFPFSIDSLAVTMDGTRLSAVQEGNRVTVTLGQKSVRLNQRGTIRLEYRVSDLVVASGPMHEITWPQFEFGFPTDDFRVSLYYPESWGEVTWSAAEYENATGRFGYKGVMVRSPQPLYLVTGSYSALTFDAAYALTHGADSEQLLRIALPDTRLGSFDLGTVTFAERGIVEESGQRFLVVRVPERTRKEGTIAGSWKPSSEPALPEETDLGTTQADIAFLELPEGYTEDRIYDDLQRRLTPATKYLLINRFSITDTVKSRAHTPLDYAQVYTAAYRSRGIPAYTVYGLTRFPQSGDFVWHVWVMVRRDGEWISQDPYMQDLLGYDYRNSVSPFHIPWTILGSETDPATLGVTSIDPASVAKFSDDLQPFEHTFAAEVQLQLKGEAYSGRPLPLTVLVVNTGTDAVRISSIEIEGAELPRDLYEQQLLLPGTVIEVPVLNLAVDDPFFSGVKTLAGTAIIYTDEETLDVPLELTVAMVVDYRTLGLNLTVVLLMIVALTTGLRKGIIKVPRRRRKT
;
A
#
# COMPACT_ATOMS: atom_id res chain seq x y z
N MET A 1 40.23 -24.91 72.42
CA MET A 1 38.90 -24.27 72.60
C MET A 1 38.83 -22.82 72.12
N ARG A 2 39.70 -21.89 72.56
CA ARG A 2 39.65 -20.46 72.18
C ARG A 2 39.67 -20.17 70.66
N ARG A 3 40.44 -20.94 69.87
CA ARG A 3 40.50 -20.78 68.40
C ARG A 3 39.22 -21.26 67.69
N VAL A 4 38.53 -22.27 68.22
CA VAL A 4 37.27 -22.79 67.64
C VAL A 4 36.12 -21.81 67.91
N LEU A 5 36.10 -21.16 69.07
CA LEU A 5 35.10 -20.13 69.40
C LEU A 5 35.24 -18.87 68.53
N ILE A 6 36.46 -18.43 68.22
CA ILE A 6 36.71 -17.26 67.38
C ILE A 6 36.33 -17.54 65.92
N THR A 7 36.62 -18.75 65.40
CA THR A 7 36.19 -19.14 64.05
C THR A 7 34.67 -19.28 63.96
N ALA A 8 34.01 -19.87 64.97
CA ALA A 8 32.55 -19.94 65.02
C ALA A 8 31.89 -18.55 65.11
N PHE A 9 32.47 -17.62 65.87
CA PHE A 9 31.98 -16.24 65.99
C PHE A 9 32.18 -15.42 64.71
N LEU A 10 33.29 -15.61 63.99
CA LEU A 10 33.54 -14.97 62.69
C LEU A 10 32.62 -15.51 61.58
N ILE A 11 32.29 -16.80 61.60
CA ILE A 11 31.29 -17.39 60.68
C ILE A 11 29.88 -16.86 61.02
N LEU A 12 29.55 -16.71 62.30
CA LEU A 12 28.26 -16.15 62.73
C LEU A 12 28.11 -14.67 62.34
N ILE A 13 29.18 -13.87 62.44
CA ILE A 13 29.18 -12.47 61.98
C ILE A 13 29.15 -12.36 60.45
N GLY A 14 29.77 -13.30 59.73
CA GLY A 14 29.70 -13.38 58.26
C GLY A 14 28.29 -13.65 57.74
N MET A 15 27.43 -14.34 58.50
CA MET A 15 26.04 -14.61 58.12
C MET A 15 25.07 -13.47 58.45
N VAL A 16 25.45 -12.48 59.25
CA VAL A 16 24.58 -11.35 59.66
C VAL A 16 24.59 -10.21 58.62
N GLY A 17 25.45 -10.26 57.59
CA GLY A 17 25.72 -9.10 56.74
C GLY A 17 25.07 -9.06 55.35
N THR A 18 24.48 -10.14 54.84
CA THR A 18 23.88 -10.13 53.50
C THR A 18 22.37 -10.22 53.62
N ALA A 19 21.71 -9.08 53.76
CA ALA A 19 20.29 -8.99 53.39
C ALA A 19 20.19 -9.44 51.93
N GLN A 20 19.80 -10.69 51.71
CA GLN A 20 19.49 -11.15 50.37
C GLN A 20 18.34 -10.27 49.90
N ASN A 21 18.56 -9.53 48.82
CA ASN A 21 17.49 -8.88 48.08
C ASN A 21 16.66 -10.00 47.46
N VAL A 22 15.78 -10.61 48.26
CA VAL A 22 14.80 -11.58 47.77
C VAL A 22 13.82 -10.76 46.94
N SER A 23 13.80 -11.03 45.63
CA SER A 23 12.84 -10.43 44.71
C SER A 23 11.45 -10.95 45.05
N ALA A 24 10.75 -10.26 45.95
CA ALA A 24 9.42 -10.64 46.42
C ALA A 24 8.31 -10.26 45.41
N GLN A 25 8.58 -10.32 44.11
CA GLN A 25 7.68 -9.84 43.03
C GLN A 25 6.24 -10.41 43.13
N GLN A 26 6.06 -11.60 43.70
CA GLN A 26 4.74 -12.23 43.91
C GLN A 26 4.01 -11.80 45.19
N SER A 27 4.64 -11.00 46.06
CA SER A 27 4.07 -10.56 47.34
C SER A 27 3.49 -9.15 47.32
N PHE A 28 3.17 -8.65 46.13
CA PHE A 28 2.65 -7.31 45.92
C PHE A 28 1.55 -7.33 44.85
N ARG A 29 0.59 -6.43 44.98
CA ARG A 29 -0.40 -6.11 43.93
C ARG A 29 -0.54 -4.60 43.85
N GLY A 30 -0.99 -4.09 42.72
CA GLY A 30 -1.10 -2.65 42.56
C GLY A 30 -1.93 -2.21 41.38
N GLY A 31 -2.08 -0.89 41.29
CA GLY A 31 -2.69 -0.22 40.14
C GLY A 31 -1.73 0.83 39.59
N VAL A 32 -1.79 1.09 38.30
CA VAL A 32 -0.99 2.11 37.64
C VAL A 32 -1.89 2.99 36.79
N ARG A 33 -1.81 4.30 37.02
CA ARG A 33 -2.56 5.29 36.26
C ARG A 33 -1.60 6.33 35.71
N PHE A 34 -1.71 6.61 34.41
CA PHE A 34 -0.99 7.68 33.75
C PHE A 34 -1.97 8.77 33.33
N ASP A 35 -1.61 10.02 33.60
CA ASP A 35 -2.21 11.21 33.02
C ASP A 35 -1.12 11.89 32.18
N VAL A 36 -1.25 11.78 30.87
CA VAL A 36 -0.26 12.22 29.88
C VAL A 36 -0.83 13.44 29.18
N ARG A 37 -0.24 14.61 29.40
CA ARG A 37 -0.66 15.86 28.76
C ARG A 37 0.38 16.34 27.76
N ILE A 38 0.07 16.14 26.49
CA ILE A 38 0.93 16.48 25.36
C ILE A 38 0.73 17.94 24.97
N GLN A 39 1.80 18.72 24.91
CA GLN A 39 1.78 20.12 24.50
C GLN A 39 1.90 20.24 22.97
N GLU A 40 1.55 21.40 22.40
CA GLU A 40 1.67 21.66 20.95
C GLU A 40 3.08 21.40 20.40
N ALA A 41 4.12 21.62 21.20
CA ALA A 41 5.51 21.35 20.82
C ALA A 41 5.89 19.85 20.84
N GLY A 42 4.95 18.94 21.08
CA GLY A 42 5.19 17.49 21.17
C GLY A 42 5.68 17.00 22.53
N THR A 43 6.16 17.90 23.41
CA THR A 43 6.56 17.51 24.77
C THR A 43 5.37 17.17 25.65
N ALA A 44 5.45 16.10 26.43
CA ALA A 44 4.41 15.68 27.36
C ALA A 44 4.80 15.94 28.81
N ALA A 45 3.84 16.44 29.59
CA ALA A 45 3.88 16.40 31.05
C ALA A 45 3.13 15.14 31.50
N VAL A 46 3.80 14.28 32.26
CA VAL A 46 3.24 13.01 32.71
C VAL A 46 3.10 13.03 34.22
N THR A 47 1.91 12.66 34.69
CA THR A 47 1.67 12.24 36.07
C THR A 47 1.42 10.74 36.08
N GLN A 48 2.25 10.00 36.81
CA GLN A 48 2.11 8.56 36.98
C GLN A 48 1.81 8.26 38.45
N GLU A 49 0.68 7.62 38.72
CA GLU A 49 0.29 7.15 40.05
C GLU A 49 0.40 5.63 40.12
N ILE A 50 1.12 5.16 41.14
CA ILE A 50 1.40 3.75 41.38
C ILE A 50 0.83 3.40 42.76
N ASP A 51 -0.30 2.70 42.77
CA ASP A 51 -0.89 2.14 43.97
C ASP A 51 -0.17 0.83 44.31
N LEU A 52 0.49 0.75 45.46
CA LEU A 52 1.18 -0.45 45.94
C LEU A 52 0.45 -1.02 47.16
N ILE A 53 0.14 -2.32 47.12
CA ILE A 53 -0.43 -3.07 48.23
C ILE A 53 0.53 -4.21 48.60
N ASN A 54 1.07 -4.17 49.82
CA ASN A 54 1.94 -5.21 50.32
C ASN A 54 1.12 -6.40 50.83
N THR A 55 1.25 -7.56 50.18
CA THR A 55 0.57 -8.79 50.61
C THR A 55 1.50 -9.72 51.41
N SER A 56 2.78 -9.35 51.57
CA SER A 56 3.75 -10.09 52.38
C SER A 56 3.61 -9.78 53.87
N GLY A 57 3.52 -10.83 54.68
CA GLY A 57 3.70 -10.71 56.14
C GLY A 57 5.16 -10.67 56.58
N GLN A 58 6.12 -10.91 55.66
CA GLN A 58 7.54 -11.06 55.98
C GLN A 58 8.38 -9.87 55.54
N TYR A 59 7.95 -9.17 54.48
CA TYR A 59 8.74 -8.12 53.85
C TYR A 59 8.04 -6.76 53.97
N LEU A 60 8.86 -5.70 53.99
CA LEU A 60 8.44 -4.31 53.99
C LEU A 60 8.97 -3.65 52.72
N ILE A 61 8.15 -2.84 52.04
CA ILE A 61 8.61 -2.08 50.87
C ILE A 61 9.34 -0.83 51.36
N SER A 62 10.67 -0.78 51.17
CA SER A 62 11.52 0.35 51.57
C SER A 62 12.00 1.19 50.38
N SER A 63 11.96 0.62 49.17
CA SER A 63 12.30 1.30 47.93
C SER A 63 11.47 0.75 46.77
N TYR A 64 11.32 1.56 45.73
CA TYR A 64 10.69 1.19 44.47
C TYR A 64 11.64 1.54 43.33
N THR A 65 11.77 0.65 42.34
CA THR A 65 12.62 0.88 41.17
C THR A 65 11.79 0.70 39.91
N GLN A 66 11.91 1.64 38.98
CA GLN A 66 11.30 1.56 37.65
C GLN A 66 12.34 1.88 36.58
N THR A 67 12.31 1.12 35.50
CA THR A 67 13.05 1.43 34.28
C THR A 67 12.09 2.05 33.29
N PHE A 68 12.42 3.24 32.79
CA PHE A 68 11.65 3.94 31.77
C PHE A 68 12.10 3.49 30.37
N PRO A 69 11.18 3.26 29.44
CA PRO A 69 11.52 2.94 28.05
C PRO A 69 12.02 4.17 27.25
N PHE A 70 12.03 5.35 27.86
CA PHE A 70 12.48 6.62 27.27
C PHE A 70 13.26 7.45 28.31
N SER A 71 13.90 8.50 27.83
CA SER A 71 14.52 9.52 28.69
C SER A 71 13.43 10.40 29.33
N ILE A 72 13.61 10.72 30.61
CA ILE A 72 12.70 11.60 31.35
C ILE A 72 13.45 12.79 31.93
N ASP A 73 12.75 13.92 31.99
CA ASP A 73 13.23 15.17 32.56
C ASP A 73 12.36 15.64 33.73
N SER A 74 12.94 16.50 34.58
CA SER A 74 12.20 17.22 35.64
C SER A 74 11.45 16.32 36.64
N LEU A 75 12.00 15.15 36.96
CA LEU A 75 11.36 14.17 37.85
C LEU A 75 11.10 14.76 39.26
N ALA A 76 9.83 14.73 39.67
CA ALA A 76 9.38 14.94 41.03
C ALA A 76 8.66 13.69 41.53
N VAL A 77 8.94 13.27 42.77
CA VAL A 77 8.32 12.09 43.37
C VAL A 77 7.69 12.45 44.71
N THR A 78 6.44 12.06 44.88
CA THR A 78 5.70 12.22 46.13
C THR A 78 5.01 10.92 46.52
N MET A 79 4.73 10.76 47.80
CA MET A 79 3.89 9.68 48.32
C MET A 79 2.98 10.27 49.40
N ASP A 80 1.67 10.15 49.20
CA ASP A 80 0.65 10.75 50.05
C ASP A 80 0.90 12.25 50.32
N GLY A 81 1.29 13.00 49.29
CA GLY A 81 1.62 14.43 49.35
C GLY A 81 2.99 14.76 49.97
N THR A 82 3.76 13.77 50.43
CA THR A 82 5.12 13.98 50.97
C THR A 82 6.16 13.77 49.88
N ARG A 83 7.08 14.72 49.68
CA ARG A 83 8.18 14.57 48.72
C ARG A 83 9.14 13.46 49.14
N LEU A 84 9.53 12.61 48.19
CA LEU A 84 10.49 11.51 48.40
C LEU A 84 11.82 11.81 47.72
N SER A 85 12.87 11.09 48.14
CA SER A 85 14.17 11.09 47.46
C SER A 85 14.14 10.06 46.32
N ALA A 86 14.53 10.48 45.12
CA ALA A 86 14.69 9.62 43.97
C ALA A 86 16.09 9.80 43.38
N VAL A 87 16.70 8.70 42.96
CA VAL A 87 17.98 8.68 42.24
C VAL A 87 17.70 8.18 40.83
N GLN A 88 18.11 8.95 39.82
CA GLN A 88 17.99 8.58 38.41
C GLN A 88 19.38 8.22 37.86
N GLU A 89 19.49 7.00 37.32
CA GLU A 89 20.69 6.47 36.66
C GLU A 89 20.30 6.07 35.23
N GLY A 90 20.56 6.97 34.27
CA GLY A 90 20.05 6.80 32.90
C GLY A 90 18.52 6.81 32.87
N ASN A 91 17.93 5.72 32.40
CA ASN A 91 16.48 5.51 32.36
C ASN A 91 15.92 4.78 33.59
N ARG A 92 16.76 4.46 34.58
CA ARG A 92 16.34 3.77 35.80
C ARG A 92 16.15 4.78 36.94
N VAL A 93 14.98 4.76 37.56
CA VAL A 93 14.65 5.59 38.73
C VAL A 93 14.48 4.71 39.95
N THR A 94 15.20 5.02 41.02
CA THR A 94 15.06 4.37 42.34
C THR A 94 14.50 5.37 43.35
N VAL A 95 13.29 5.11 43.83
CA VAL A 95 12.59 5.91 44.85
C VAL A 95 12.82 5.28 46.22
N THR A 96 13.34 6.05 47.17
CA THR A 96 13.48 5.59 48.57
C THR A 96 12.27 6.03 49.39
N LEU A 97 11.53 5.07 49.95
CA LEU A 97 10.31 5.34 50.72
C LEU A 97 10.61 5.78 52.16
N GLY A 98 11.76 5.37 52.71
CA GLY A 98 12.20 5.74 54.05
C GLY A 98 11.16 5.35 55.12
N GLN A 99 10.64 6.35 55.85
CA GLN A 99 9.62 6.15 56.89
C GLN A 99 8.20 5.87 56.33
N LYS A 100 7.98 6.07 55.02
CA LYS A 100 6.71 5.82 54.33
C LYS A 100 6.62 4.40 53.75
N SER A 101 7.31 3.46 54.37
CA SER A 101 7.31 2.06 53.94
C SER A 101 5.91 1.43 53.97
N VAL A 102 5.55 0.66 52.94
CA VAL A 102 4.23 0.01 52.86
C VAL A 102 4.24 -1.31 53.65
N ARG A 103 3.45 -1.37 54.73
CA ARG A 103 3.30 -2.57 55.57
C ARG A 103 2.24 -3.53 55.02
N LEU A 104 2.20 -4.75 55.54
CA LEU A 104 1.18 -5.76 55.20
C LEU A 104 -0.24 -5.15 55.17
N ASN A 105 -0.94 -5.38 54.07
CA ASN A 105 -2.29 -4.93 53.76
C ASN A 105 -2.49 -3.40 53.77
N GLN A 106 -1.41 -2.61 53.82
CA GLN A 106 -1.49 -1.17 53.62
C GLN A 106 -1.36 -0.85 52.12
N ARG A 107 -2.04 0.21 51.72
CA ARG A 107 -1.89 0.84 50.41
C ARG A 107 -0.99 2.06 50.55
N GLY A 108 -0.03 2.20 49.67
CA GLY A 108 0.71 3.44 49.48
C GLY A 108 0.66 3.86 48.02
N THR A 109 0.46 5.15 47.75
CA THR A 109 0.38 5.68 46.38
C THR A 109 1.61 6.53 46.11
N ILE A 110 2.48 6.05 45.23
CA ILE A 110 3.64 6.81 44.73
C ILE A 110 3.18 7.60 43.51
N ARG A 111 3.39 8.91 43.52
CA ARG A 111 3.10 9.80 42.40
C ARG A 111 4.40 10.36 41.84
N LEU A 112 4.66 10.07 40.57
CA LEU A 112 5.78 10.56 39.80
C LEU A 112 5.26 11.63 38.82
N GLU A 113 5.94 12.77 38.76
CA GLU A 113 5.65 13.83 37.80
C GLU A 113 6.93 14.10 37.00
N TYR A 114 6.87 14.01 35.68
CA TYR A 114 8.04 14.15 34.81
C TYR A 114 7.65 14.68 33.42
N ARG A 115 8.66 14.98 32.60
CA ARG A 115 8.50 15.40 31.21
C ARG A 115 9.17 14.43 30.24
N VAL A 116 8.60 14.32 29.05
CA VAL A 116 9.12 13.49 27.94
C VAL A 116 8.99 14.29 26.63
N SER A 117 10.01 14.28 25.77
CA SER A 117 9.99 15.02 24.49
C SER A 117 9.62 14.17 23.28
N ASP A 118 9.79 12.86 23.36
CA ASP A 118 9.84 12.00 22.17
C ASP A 118 8.61 11.07 22.04
N LEU A 119 7.45 11.52 22.54
CA LEU A 119 6.19 10.77 22.41
C LEU A 119 5.43 11.09 21.12
N VAL A 120 5.78 12.19 20.44
CA VAL A 120 5.05 12.69 19.28
C VAL A 120 5.95 12.91 18.08
N VAL A 121 5.52 12.38 16.93
CA VAL A 121 6.12 12.65 15.63
C VAL A 121 5.11 13.41 14.78
N ALA A 122 5.41 14.68 14.46
CA ALA A 122 4.56 15.51 13.60
C ALA A 122 4.90 15.29 12.12
N SER A 123 3.87 15.22 11.28
CA SER A 123 3.97 14.70 9.92
C SER A 123 2.95 15.37 9.00
N GLY A 124 3.27 16.58 8.55
CA GLY A 124 2.28 17.47 7.96
C GLY A 124 1.12 17.71 8.94
N PRO A 125 -0.14 17.46 8.56
CA PRO A 125 -1.30 17.64 9.44
C PRO A 125 -1.50 16.52 10.46
N MET A 126 -0.72 15.43 10.38
CA MET A 126 -0.87 14.28 11.26
C MET A 126 0.11 14.30 12.42
N HIS A 127 -0.34 13.82 13.57
CA HIS A 127 0.46 13.67 14.78
C HIS A 127 0.40 12.22 15.22
N GLU A 128 1.57 11.58 15.26
CA GLU A 128 1.72 10.22 15.71
C GLU A 128 2.12 10.22 17.17
N ILE A 129 1.38 9.52 18.01
CA ILE A 129 1.58 9.50 19.46
C ILE A 129 1.90 8.07 19.87
N THR A 130 3.11 7.84 20.37
CA THR A 130 3.56 6.53 20.83
C THR A 130 3.72 6.53 22.33
N TRP A 131 3.03 5.61 23.00
CA TRP A 131 3.16 5.35 24.43
C TRP A 131 3.59 3.90 24.66
N PRO A 132 4.82 3.66 25.14
CA PRO A 132 5.39 2.32 25.22
C PRO A 132 4.79 1.48 26.35
N GLN A 133 5.01 0.17 26.25
CA GLN A 133 4.71 -0.76 27.33
C GLN A 133 5.64 -0.54 28.52
N PHE A 134 5.09 -0.64 29.73
CA PHE A 134 5.84 -0.62 30.97
C PHE A 134 5.88 -2.01 31.61
N GLU A 135 7.07 -2.44 32.02
CA GLU A 135 7.24 -3.65 32.81
C GLU A 135 7.15 -3.31 34.31
N PHE A 136 6.11 -3.83 34.96
CA PHE A 136 5.97 -3.74 36.41
C PHE A 136 6.39 -5.06 37.05
N GLY A 137 7.22 -4.98 38.09
CA GLY A 137 7.62 -6.15 38.88
C GLY A 137 6.52 -6.73 39.77
N PHE A 138 5.25 -6.39 39.52
CA PHE A 138 4.09 -6.87 40.28
C PHE A 138 2.85 -6.95 39.37
N PRO A 139 1.89 -7.84 39.66
CA PRO A 139 0.61 -7.88 38.94
C PRO A 139 -0.16 -6.55 39.10
N THR A 140 -0.57 -5.97 37.97
CA THR A 140 -1.38 -4.74 37.91
C THR A 140 -2.86 -5.08 37.80
N ASP A 141 -3.63 -4.76 38.84
CA ASP A 141 -5.07 -4.99 38.92
C ASP A 141 -5.90 -3.91 38.18
N ASP A 142 -5.35 -2.70 38.08
CA ASP A 142 -5.94 -1.54 37.39
C ASP A 142 -4.82 -0.88 36.59
N PHE A 143 -4.90 -0.90 35.27
CA PHE A 143 -3.99 -0.17 34.40
C PHE A 143 -4.81 0.84 33.59
N ARG A 144 -4.37 2.10 33.58
CA ARG A 144 -5.04 3.16 32.82
C ARG A 144 -4.04 4.18 32.29
N VAL A 145 -4.20 4.55 31.04
CA VAL A 145 -3.54 5.72 30.43
C VAL A 145 -4.63 6.68 29.98
N SER A 146 -4.68 7.86 30.59
CA SER A 146 -5.45 9.01 30.11
C SER A 146 -4.49 9.91 29.34
N LEU A 147 -4.69 10.03 28.04
CA LEU A 147 -3.83 10.81 27.16
C LEU A 147 -4.60 12.00 26.62
N TYR A 148 -4.04 13.19 26.79
CA TYR A 148 -4.61 14.47 26.38
C TYR A 148 -3.69 15.13 25.36
N TYR A 149 -4.25 15.52 24.21
CA TYR A 149 -3.53 16.17 23.11
C TYR A 149 -4.26 17.44 22.65
N PRO A 150 -3.57 18.41 22.02
CA PRO A 150 -4.17 19.66 21.56
C PRO A 150 -5.36 19.44 20.63
N GLU A 151 -6.44 20.19 20.84
CA GLU A 151 -7.65 20.11 20.02
C GLU A 151 -7.40 20.48 18.55
N SER A 152 -6.40 21.33 18.30
CA SER A 152 -5.93 21.72 16.96
C SER A 152 -5.41 20.55 16.12
N TRP A 153 -5.07 19.42 16.73
CA TRP A 153 -4.57 18.23 16.03
C TRP A 153 -5.66 17.36 15.43
N GLY A 154 -6.94 17.73 15.53
CA GLY A 154 -8.04 16.98 14.94
C GLY A 154 -8.52 15.81 15.80
N GLU A 155 -9.25 14.85 15.21
CA GLU A 155 -9.71 13.63 15.89
C GLU A 155 -8.66 12.52 15.79
N VAL A 156 -8.80 11.47 16.61
CA VAL A 156 -8.07 10.21 16.40
C VAL A 156 -8.58 9.59 15.10
N THR A 157 -7.71 9.44 14.11
CA THR A 157 -8.01 8.77 12.84
C THR A 157 -7.67 7.30 12.87
N TRP A 158 -6.75 6.90 13.76
CA TRP A 158 -6.34 5.51 13.91
C TRP A 158 -5.78 5.22 15.31
N SER A 159 -5.98 3.99 15.78
CA SER A 159 -5.44 3.50 17.05
C SER A 159 -5.08 2.02 17.00
N ALA A 160 -3.91 1.68 17.54
CA ALA A 160 -3.47 0.31 17.78
C ALA A 160 -4.16 -0.36 18.98
N ALA A 161 -4.98 0.37 19.73
CA ALA A 161 -5.67 -0.15 20.91
C ALA A 161 -7.10 0.40 21.01
N GLU A 162 -7.99 -0.38 21.60
CA GLU A 162 -9.32 0.14 21.97
C GLU A 162 -9.16 1.28 22.99
N TYR A 163 -9.91 2.36 22.77
CA TYR A 163 -9.91 3.51 23.65
C TYR A 163 -11.33 4.03 23.88
N GLU A 164 -11.51 4.66 25.03
CA GLU A 164 -12.70 5.44 25.36
C GLU A 164 -12.39 6.93 25.17
N ASN A 165 -13.32 7.72 24.64
CA ASN A 165 -13.18 9.18 24.63
C ASN A 165 -13.19 9.69 26.08
N ALA A 166 -12.12 10.35 26.49
CA ALA A 166 -12.05 11.04 27.77
C ALA A 166 -12.51 12.49 27.61
N THR A 167 -13.13 13.05 28.65
CA THR A 167 -13.59 14.44 28.61
C THR A 167 -12.40 15.38 28.45
N GLY A 168 -12.28 15.99 27.26
CA GLY A 168 -11.35 17.06 26.98
C GLY A 168 -11.62 18.30 27.86
N ARG A 169 -10.58 19.07 28.17
CA ARG A 169 -10.70 20.36 28.86
C ARG A 169 -9.65 21.33 28.35
N PHE A 170 -10.03 22.61 28.25
CA PHE A 170 -9.11 23.72 27.98
C PHE A 170 -8.31 23.60 26.67
N GLY A 171 -8.97 23.26 25.55
CA GLY A 171 -8.31 23.13 24.25
C GLY A 171 -7.56 21.81 24.04
N TYR A 172 -7.94 20.77 24.77
CA TYR A 172 -7.40 19.42 24.63
C TYR A 172 -8.53 18.43 24.37
N LYS A 173 -8.26 17.44 23.53
CA LYS A 173 -9.03 16.20 23.45
C LYS A 173 -8.38 15.14 24.32
N GLY A 174 -9.16 14.13 24.71
CA GLY A 174 -8.70 13.09 25.62
C GLY A 174 -9.10 11.70 25.15
N VAL A 175 -8.21 10.74 25.32
CA VAL A 175 -8.49 9.31 25.16
C VAL A 175 -8.06 8.55 26.40
N MET A 176 -8.76 7.46 26.71
CA MET A 176 -8.46 6.61 27.85
C MET A 176 -8.31 5.16 27.39
N VAL A 177 -7.19 4.54 27.74
CA VAL A 177 -6.86 3.15 27.41
C VAL A 177 -6.69 2.36 28.71
N ARG A 178 -7.28 1.15 28.75
CA ARG A 178 -7.28 0.26 29.94
C ARG A 178 -6.45 -1.01 29.74
N SER A 179 -5.42 -0.93 28.90
CA SER A 179 -4.56 -2.05 28.53
C SER A 179 -3.10 -1.69 28.76
N PRO A 180 -2.28 -2.58 29.35
CA PRO A 180 -0.84 -2.36 29.52
C PRO A 180 -0.04 -2.50 28.22
N GLN A 181 -0.69 -2.87 27.13
CA GLN A 181 -0.08 -2.96 25.80
C GLN A 181 0.42 -1.59 25.33
N PRO A 182 1.43 -1.54 24.45
CA PRO A 182 1.89 -0.29 23.90
C PRO A 182 0.74 0.36 23.12
N LEU A 183 0.61 1.67 23.27
CA LEU A 183 -0.40 2.48 22.62
C LEU A 183 0.25 3.26 21.49
N TYR A 184 -0.35 3.20 20.31
CA TYR A 184 0.03 4.00 19.16
C TYR A 184 -1.23 4.62 18.57
N LEU A 185 -1.25 5.94 18.50
CA LEU A 185 -2.40 6.74 18.07
C LEU A 185 -1.97 7.68 16.96
N VAL A 186 -2.89 7.93 16.03
CA VAL A 186 -2.71 8.96 15.02
C VAL A 186 -3.88 9.92 15.10
N THR A 187 -3.58 11.21 15.15
CA THR A 187 -4.58 12.27 15.08
C THR A 187 -4.33 13.16 13.86
N GLY A 188 -5.37 13.77 13.31
CA GLY A 188 -5.26 14.70 12.19
C GLY A 188 -6.31 14.46 11.13
N SER A 189 -6.15 15.07 9.96
CA SER A 189 -6.92 14.73 8.76
C SER A 189 -6.02 14.10 7.72
N TYR A 190 -6.55 13.10 7.00
CA TYR A 190 -5.87 12.54 5.85
C TYR A 190 -5.87 13.59 4.73
N SER A 191 -4.73 14.24 4.51
CA SER A 191 -4.53 15.08 3.33
C SER A 191 -4.18 14.17 2.14
N ALA A 192 -4.43 14.63 0.92
CA ALA A 192 -3.83 13.97 -0.24
C ALA A 192 -2.30 14.00 -0.10
N LEU A 193 -1.65 13.01 -0.68
CA LEU A 193 -0.21 12.91 -0.70
C LEU A 193 0.25 13.44 -2.06
N THR A 194 1.27 14.30 -2.06
CA THR A 194 1.98 14.64 -3.30
C THR A 194 3.14 13.67 -3.48
N PHE A 195 3.26 13.16 -4.69
CA PHE A 195 4.31 12.25 -5.11
C PHE A 195 5.23 12.96 -6.09
N ASP A 196 6.53 12.76 -5.90
CA ASP A 196 7.56 13.11 -6.87
C ASP A 196 8.62 12.00 -6.85
N ALA A 197 8.17 10.82 -7.29
CA ALA A 197 8.92 9.58 -7.18
C ALA A 197 9.96 9.48 -8.28
N ALA A 198 11.23 9.41 -7.90
CA ALA A 198 12.30 9.00 -8.78
C ALA A 198 12.30 7.47 -8.93
N TYR A 199 12.45 7.00 -10.15
CA TYR A 199 12.64 5.59 -10.44
C TYR A 199 13.94 5.38 -11.22
N ALA A 200 14.61 4.26 -10.95
CA ALA A 200 15.83 3.84 -11.62
C ALA A 200 15.71 2.39 -12.05
N LEU A 201 15.45 2.19 -13.34
CA LEU A 201 15.37 0.87 -13.94
C LEU A 201 16.75 0.47 -14.42
N THR A 202 17.26 -0.65 -13.91
CA THR A 202 18.53 -1.23 -14.36
C THR A 202 18.25 -2.54 -15.05
N HIS A 203 18.68 -2.66 -16.31
CA HIS A 203 18.55 -3.90 -17.07
C HIS A 203 19.91 -4.58 -17.24
N GLY A 204 20.04 -5.79 -16.72
CA GLY A 204 21.29 -6.54 -16.74
C GLY A 204 21.48 -7.51 -17.91
N ALA A 205 20.49 -7.69 -18.79
CA ALA A 205 20.56 -8.66 -19.88
C ALA A 205 21.07 -8.05 -21.20
N ASP A 206 21.32 -8.93 -22.17
CA ASP A 206 21.90 -8.67 -23.48
C ASP A 206 20.83 -8.37 -24.55
N SER A 207 19.67 -7.88 -24.13
CA SER A 207 18.57 -7.54 -25.02
C SER A 207 17.76 -6.41 -24.41
N GLU A 208 17.14 -5.59 -25.26
CA GLU A 208 16.18 -4.60 -24.79
C GLU A 208 15.02 -5.25 -24.02
N GLN A 209 14.58 -4.59 -22.93
CA GLN A 209 13.44 -5.03 -22.15
C GLN A 209 12.39 -3.91 -22.04
N LEU A 210 11.12 -4.30 -22.14
CA LEU A 210 9.99 -3.47 -21.75
C LEU A 210 9.67 -3.75 -20.29
N LEU A 211 9.91 -2.76 -19.44
CA LEU A 211 9.54 -2.81 -18.04
C LEU A 211 8.23 -2.05 -17.82
N ARG A 212 7.45 -2.53 -16.86
CA ARG A 212 6.17 -1.94 -16.47
C ARG A 212 6.37 -1.34 -15.09
N ILE A 213 5.94 -0.10 -14.89
CA ILE A 213 5.87 0.54 -13.58
C ILE A 213 4.40 0.67 -13.22
N ALA A 214 3.96 0.02 -12.15
CA ALA A 214 2.58 0.14 -11.69
C ALA A 214 2.28 1.58 -11.25
N LEU A 215 1.18 2.15 -11.75
CA LEU A 215 0.60 3.37 -11.20
C LEU A 215 -0.38 3.00 -10.07
N PRO A 216 -0.78 3.96 -9.21
CA PRO A 216 -1.80 3.69 -8.21
C PRO A 216 -3.10 3.16 -8.83
N ASP A 217 -3.66 2.12 -8.23
CA ASP A 217 -4.88 1.45 -8.65
C ASP A 217 -6.09 2.30 -8.28
N THR A 218 -6.88 2.73 -9.27
CA THR A 218 -8.01 3.62 -9.04
C THR A 218 -9.13 3.00 -8.19
N ARG A 219 -9.10 1.67 -7.95
CA ARG A 219 -10.02 1.03 -7.01
C ARG A 219 -9.64 1.28 -5.55
N LEU A 220 -8.39 1.66 -5.29
CA LEU A 220 -7.85 1.93 -3.95
C LEU A 220 -7.88 3.42 -3.60
N GLY A 221 -8.23 4.31 -4.53
CA GLY A 221 -8.18 5.77 -4.37
C GLY A 221 -8.13 6.52 -5.70
N SER A 222 -8.02 7.84 -5.64
CA SER A 222 -7.85 8.68 -6.84
C SER A 222 -6.38 9.09 -7.01
N PHE A 223 -5.87 8.93 -8.23
CA PHE A 223 -4.52 9.33 -8.59
C PHE A 223 -4.51 10.34 -9.73
N ASP A 224 -4.02 11.53 -9.42
CA ASP A 224 -3.85 12.62 -10.35
C ASP A 224 -2.42 12.55 -10.87
N LEU A 225 -2.24 11.96 -12.05
CA LEU A 225 -0.93 11.88 -12.67
C LEU A 225 -0.52 13.25 -13.20
N GLY A 226 0.53 13.84 -12.63
CA GLY A 226 1.13 15.08 -13.12
C GLY A 226 2.15 14.79 -14.21
N THR A 227 3.44 14.88 -13.86
CA THR A 227 4.52 14.71 -14.83
C THR A 227 5.08 13.29 -14.82
N VAL A 228 5.29 12.71 -16.01
CA VAL A 228 6.06 11.48 -16.18
C VAL A 228 7.20 11.75 -17.14
N THR A 229 8.42 11.38 -16.76
CA THR A 229 9.56 11.40 -17.68
C THR A 229 9.89 9.99 -18.15
N PHE A 230 10.38 9.89 -19.40
CA PHE A 230 10.96 8.68 -19.99
C PHE A 230 10.07 7.44 -20.21
N ALA A 231 8.79 7.48 -19.81
CA ALA A 231 7.79 6.48 -20.19
C ALA A 231 7.38 6.68 -21.67
N GLU A 232 7.29 5.58 -22.42
CA GLU A 232 6.90 5.64 -23.84
C GLU A 232 5.39 5.78 -23.99
N ARG A 233 4.64 5.10 -23.13
CA ARG A 233 3.18 5.07 -23.10
C ARG A 233 2.69 4.54 -21.76
N GLY A 234 1.43 4.76 -21.46
CA GLY A 234 0.73 4.01 -20.42
C GLY A 234 -0.06 2.84 -21.02
N ILE A 235 -0.37 1.86 -20.18
CA ILE A 235 -1.30 0.77 -20.50
C ILE A 235 -2.29 0.56 -19.36
N VAL A 236 -3.49 0.09 -19.70
CA VAL A 236 -4.54 -0.31 -18.76
C VAL A 236 -4.86 -1.78 -18.99
N GLU A 237 -4.76 -2.60 -17.95
CA GLU A 237 -5.18 -4.00 -18.00
C GLU A 237 -6.71 -4.14 -17.88
N GLU A 238 -7.24 -5.31 -18.22
CA GLU A 238 -8.66 -5.65 -18.02
C GLU A 238 -9.11 -5.49 -16.56
N SER A 239 -8.19 -5.66 -15.61
CA SER A 239 -8.42 -5.44 -14.18
C SER A 239 -8.64 -3.97 -13.80
N GLY A 240 -8.39 -3.03 -14.72
CA GLY A 240 -8.34 -1.59 -14.48
C GLY A 240 -6.98 -1.09 -13.99
N GLN A 241 -6.04 -1.99 -13.65
CA GLN A 241 -4.71 -1.61 -13.21
C GLN A 241 -3.94 -0.89 -14.33
N ARG A 242 -3.33 0.24 -13.96
CA ARG A 242 -2.59 1.12 -14.88
C ARG A 242 -1.09 0.90 -14.72
N PHE A 243 -0.36 1.02 -15.83
CA PHE A 243 1.09 0.91 -15.84
C PHE A 243 1.70 1.92 -16.79
N LEU A 244 2.90 2.38 -16.46
CA LEU A 244 3.80 3.02 -17.41
C LEU A 244 4.68 1.96 -18.06
N VAL A 245 4.86 2.04 -19.37
CA VAL A 245 5.77 1.18 -20.11
C VAL A 245 7.05 1.94 -20.40
N VAL A 246 8.16 1.43 -19.88
CA VAL A 246 9.49 2.00 -20.07
C VAL A 246 10.36 0.99 -20.80
N ARG A 247 10.82 1.38 -21.99
CA ARG A 247 11.86 0.65 -22.71
C ARG A 247 13.21 0.95 -22.11
N VAL A 248 13.92 -0.10 -21.70
CA VAL A 248 15.27 -0.03 -21.15
C VAL A 248 16.20 -0.78 -22.09
N PRO A 249 17.13 -0.06 -22.77
CA PRO A 249 18.13 -0.69 -23.63
C PRO A 249 19.02 -1.68 -22.88
N GLU A 250 19.63 -2.60 -23.63
CA GLU A 250 20.54 -3.62 -23.08
C GLU A 250 21.64 -3.02 -22.20
N ARG A 251 21.90 -3.63 -21.03
CA ARG A 251 22.96 -3.21 -20.09
C ARG A 251 22.97 -1.71 -19.73
N THR A 252 21.81 -1.06 -19.76
CA THR A 252 21.68 0.36 -19.38
C THR A 252 20.89 0.56 -18.09
N ARG A 253 21.06 1.75 -17.53
CA ARG A 253 20.24 2.28 -16.44
C ARG A 253 19.47 3.48 -16.97
N LYS A 254 18.15 3.46 -16.75
CA LYS A 254 17.25 4.55 -17.13
C LYS A 254 16.62 5.10 -15.87
N GLU A 255 16.83 6.39 -15.64
CA GLU A 255 16.24 7.11 -14.52
C GLU A 255 15.10 7.97 -15.04
N GLY A 256 14.04 8.11 -14.24
CA GLY A 256 12.94 9.00 -14.53
C GLY A 256 12.18 9.38 -13.27
N THR A 257 11.09 10.10 -13.47
CA THR A 257 10.26 10.66 -12.42
C THR A 257 8.79 10.42 -12.73
N ILE A 258 8.00 10.20 -11.68
CA ILE A 258 6.55 10.14 -11.69
C ILE A 258 6.08 11.08 -10.60
N ALA A 259 5.44 12.17 -10.98
CA ALA A 259 4.86 13.12 -10.04
C ALA A 259 3.33 13.14 -10.16
N GLY A 260 2.65 13.41 -9.05
CA GLY A 260 1.18 13.47 -9.00
C GLY A 260 0.64 13.64 -7.59
N SER A 261 -0.68 13.55 -7.42
CA SER A 261 -1.32 13.41 -6.10
C SER A 261 -2.06 12.09 -5.97
N TRP A 262 -1.95 11.47 -4.81
CA TRP A 262 -2.74 10.29 -4.45
C TRP A 262 -3.62 10.60 -3.26
N LYS A 263 -4.88 10.21 -3.37
CA LYS A 263 -5.83 10.23 -2.28
C LYS A 263 -6.43 8.83 -2.14
N PRO A 264 -5.98 8.04 -1.15
CA PRO A 264 -6.60 6.75 -0.85
C PRO A 264 -8.09 6.90 -0.62
N SER A 265 -8.86 5.92 -1.08
CA SER A 265 -10.29 5.83 -0.79
C SER A 265 -10.48 5.37 0.66
N SER A 266 -11.42 6.00 1.37
CA SER A 266 -11.94 5.46 2.62
C SER A 266 -12.78 4.20 2.41
N GLU A 267 -13.30 4.00 1.20
CA GLU A 267 -14.11 2.85 0.79
C GLU A 267 -13.59 2.29 -0.55
N PRO A 268 -12.56 1.44 -0.52
CA PRO A 268 -12.00 0.86 -1.74
C PRO A 268 -13.02 0.03 -2.53
N ALA A 269 -13.09 0.23 -3.85
CA ALA A 269 -14.03 -0.44 -4.75
C ALA A 269 -13.47 -1.77 -5.27
N LEU A 270 -13.15 -2.68 -4.35
CA LEU A 270 -12.59 -3.99 -4.69
C LEU A 270 -13.69 -5.02 -4.92
N PRO A 271 -13.61 -5.84 -5.99
CA PRO A 271 -14.53 -6.95 -6.18
C PRO A 271 -14.37 -8.00 -5.07
N GLU A 272 -15.39 -8.81 -4.81
CA GLU A 272 -15.24 -9.93 -3.88
C GLU A 272 -14.52 -11.09 -4.59
N GLU A 273 -13.25 -11.30 -4.27
CA GLU A 273 -12.44 -12.39 -4.81
C GLU A 273 -12.08 -13.40 -3.73
N THR A 274 -12.48 -14.65 -3.93
CA THR A 274 -12.18 -15.80 -3.05
C THR A 274 -11.39 -16.89 -3.77
N ASP A 275 -11.11 -16.72 -5.07
CA ASP A 275 -10.38 -17.70 -5.86
C ASP A 275 -8.89 -17.75 -5.45
N LEU A 276 -8.35 -18.96 -5.40
CA LEU A 276 -6.94 -19.21 -5.11
C LEU A 276 -6.14 -19.24 -6.41
N GLY A 277 -4.99 -18.56 -6.42
CA GLY A 277 -4.02 -18.70 -7.53
C GLY A 277 -3.09 -19.91 -7.39
N THR A 278 -2.22 -20.09 -8.38
CA THR A 278 -1.20 -21.12 -8.46
C THR A 278 -0.23 -21.06 -7.29
N THR A 279 0.19 -19.85 -6.88
CA THR A 279 1.06 -19.62 -5.72
C THR A 279 0.38 -19.90 -4.37
N GLN A 280 -0.93 -20.15 -4.40
CA GLN A 280 -1.78 -20.43 -3.23
C GLN A 280 -2.39 -21.84 -3.30
N ALA A 281 -2.04 -22.64 -4.31
CA ALA A 281 -2.69 -23.92 -4.60
C ALA A 281 -2.45 -24.98 -3.51
N ASP A 282 -1.37 -24.85 -2.74
CA ASP A 282 -0.99 -25.77 -1.67
C ASP A 282 -1.47 -25.32 -0.28
N ILE A 283 -2.49 -24.45 -0.21
CA ILE A 283 -3.04 -23.91 1.04
C ILE A 283 -3.48 -24.97 2.05
N ALA A 284 -3.83 -26.18 1.58
CA ALA A 284 -4.17 -27.31 2.45
C ALA A 284 -3.05 -27.69 3.43
N PHE A 285 -1.79 -27.32 3.14
CA PHE A 285 -0.64 -27.50 4.03
C PHE A 285 -0.80 -26.78 5.38
N LEU A 286 -1.58 -25.70 5.45
CA LEU A 286 -1.83 -25.01 6.72
C LEU A 286 -2.70 -25.84 7.68
N GLU A 287 -3.39 -26.87 7.20
CA GLU A 287 -4.29 -27.73 7.99
C GLU A 287 -5.32 -26.93 8.80
N LEU A 288 -5.81 -25.83 8.23
CA LEU A 288 -6.83 -25.01 8.87
C LEU A 288 -8.08 -25.88 9.11
N PRO A 289 -8.68 -25.89 10.31
CA PRO A 289 -9.95 -26.56 10.56
C PRO A 289 -11.14 -25.87 9.86
N GLU A 290 -12.17 -26.65 9.52
CA GLU A 290 -13.44 -26.09 9.07
C GLU A 290 -14.07 -25.20 10.15
N GLY A 291 -14.64 -24.07 9.72
CA GLY A 291 -15.27 -23.10 10.63
C GLY A 291 -14.30 -22.19 11.39
N TYR A 292 -13.01 -22.18 11.03
CA TYR A 292 -12.11 -21.12 11.49
C TYR A 292 -12.64 -19.76 11.06
N THR A 293 -12.86 -18.88 12.05
CA THR A 293 -13.19 -17.48 11.83
C THR A 293 -11.94 -16.72 11.40
N GLU A 294 -12.13 -15.52 10.85
CA GLU A 294 -11.05 -14.63 10.46
C GLU A 294 -10.04 -14.40 11.62
N ASP A 295 -10.51 -14.08 12.82
CA ASP A 295 -9.64 -13.89 14.00
C ASP A 295 -8.87 -15.16 14.39
N ARG A 296 -9.49 -16.34 14.26
CA ARG A 296 -8.80 -17.60 14.56
C ARG A 296 -7.71 -17.92 13.55
N ILE A 297 -7.95 -17.61 12.27
CA ILE A 297 -6.92 -17.72 11.22
C ILE A 297 -5.79 -16.75 11.54
N TYR A 298 -6.13 -15.49 11.85
CA TYR A 298 -5.16 -14.45 12.16
C TYR A 298 -4.25 -14.88 13.32
N ASP A 299 -4.84 -15.25 14.46
CA ASP A 299 -4.09 -15.64 15.67
C ASP A 299 -3.24 -16.90 15.44
N ASP A 300 -3.70 -17.83 14.59
CA ASP A 300 -2.96 -19.05 14.30
C ASP A 300 -1.76 -18.81 13.39
N LEU A 301 -1.93 -18.00 12.35
CA LEU A 301 -0.84 -17.62 11.47
C LEU A 301 0.21 -16.75 12.18
N GLN A 302 -0.23 -15.86 13.08
CA GLN A 302 0.68 -15.02 13.87
C GLN A 302 1.65 -15.86 14.73
N ARG A 303 1.20 -17.04 15.19
CA ARG A 303 2.05 -17.97 15.96
C ARG A 303 2.99 -18.80 15.10
N ARG A 304 2.71 -18.95 13.81
CA ARG A 304 3.45 -19.81 12.88
C ARG A 304 4.53 -19.04 12.12
N LEU A 305 4.25 -17.78 11.78
CA LEU A 305 5.17 -16.94 11.05
C LEU A 305 6.15 -16.23 11.99
N THR A 306 7.20 -15.67 11.41
CA THR A 306 8.24 -14.93 12.15
C THR A 306 8.83 -13.89 11.21
N PRO A 307 8.82 -12.60 11.56
CA PRO A 307 9.19 -11.54 10.64
C PRO A 307 10.69 -11.55 10.36
N ALA A 308 11.06 -11.41 9.09
CA ALA A 308 12.44 -11.19 8.67
C ALA A 308 12.83 -9.73 8.96
N THR A 309 13.98 -9.52 9.60
CA THR A 309 14.54 -8.17 9.82
C THR A 309 15.14 -7.55 8.56
N LYS A 310 15.54 -8.40 7.59
CA LYS A 310 15.95 -7.93 6.27
C LYS A 310 14.74 -7.79 5.38
N TYR A 311 14.52 -6.55 4.99
CA TYR A 311 13.38 -6.16 4.19
C TYR A 311 13.65 -6.47 2.71
N LEU A 312 13.01 -7.53 2.17
CA LEU A 312 13.16 -7.96 0.78
C LEU A 312 11.78 -8.29 0.19
N LEU A 313 11.47 -7.77 -1.00
CA LEU A 313 10.19 -7.97 -1.70
C LEU A 313 10.38 -8.68 -3.06
N ILE A 314 11.27 -9.67 -3.14
CA ILE A 314 11.85 -10.04 -4.43
C ILE A 314 11.20 -11.28 -5.05
N ASN A 315 10.70 -12.24 -4.27
CA ASN A 315 10.13 -13.48 -4.82
C ASN A 315 8.88 -13.93 -4.06
N ARG A 316 7.89 -14.45 -4.79
CA ARG A 316 6.77 -15.20 -4.25
C ARG A 316 7.14 -16.67 -4.14
N PHE A 317 6.85 -17.29 -3.00
CA PHE A 317 7.03 -18.71 -2.77
C PHE A 317 5.67 -19.40 -2.65
N SER A 318 5.64 -20.74 -2.71
CA SER A 318 4.43 -21.51 -2.39
C SER A 318 4.08 -21.35 -0.90
N ILE A 319 2.84 -21.64 -0.50
CA ILE A 319 2.44 -21.55 0.91
C ILE A 319 3.27 -22.50 1.78
N THR A 320 3.55 -23.70 1.29
CA THR A 320 4.40 -24.69 1.95
C THR A 320 5.82 -24.20 2.13
N ASP A 321 6.42 -23.62 1.09
CA ASP A 321 7.79 -23.13 1.15
C ASP A 321 7.92 -21.93 2.07
N THR A 322 6.96 -21.00 1.99
CA THR A 322 6.88 -19.84 2.89
C THR A 322 6.81 -20.30 4.34
N VAL A 323 5.85 -21.15 4.72
CA VAL A 323 5.64 -21.58 6.12
C VAL A 323 6.82 -22.41 6.67
N LYS A 324 7.56 -23.12 5.81
CA LYS A 324 8.77 -23.86 6.20
C LYS A 324 10.00 -22.95 6.38
N SER A 325 9.94 -21.70 5.93
CA SER A 325 11.00 -20.73 6.16
C SER A 325 11.18 -20.43 7.64
N ARG A 326 12.37 -19.97 8.01
CA ARG A 326 12.66 -19.52 9.39
C ARG A 326 12.36 -18.04 9.61
N ALA A 327 12.18 -17.29 8.53
CA ALA A 327 11.95 -15.86 8.55
C ALA A 327 11.13 -15.48 7.30
N HIS A 328 10.19 -14.57 7.48
CA HIS A 328 9.14 -14.30 6.51
C HIS A 328 9.10 -12.80 6.21
N THR A 329 9.06 -12.47 4.93
CA THR A 329 8.97 -11.09 4.44
C THR A 329 7.53 -10.55 4.55
N PRO A 330 7.30 -9.24 4.37
CA PRO A 330 5.92 -8.71 4.30
C PRO A 330 5.07 -9.40 3.24
N LEU A 331 5.66 -9.73 2.09
CA LEU A 331 4.99 -10.44 1.01
C LEU A 331 4.58 -11.86 1.41
N ASP A 332 5.45 -12.58 2.13
CA ASP A 332 5.15 -13.91 2.67
C ASP A 332 3.94 -13.87 3.62
N TYR A 333 3.93 -12.92 4.57
CA TYR A 333 2.80 -12.71 5.47
C TYR A 333 1.53 -12.44 4.67
N ALA A 334 1.54 -11.44 3.79
CA ALA A 334 0.35 -11.04 3.07
C ALA A 334 -0.20 -12.17 2.19
N GLN A 335 0.68 -12.94 1.53
CA GLN A 335 0.28 -14.05 0.67
C GLN A 335 -0.36 -15.19 1.48
N VAL A 336 0.25 -15.60 2.60
CA VAL A 336 -0.27 -16.69 3.44
C VAL A 336 -1.62 -16.33 4.06
N TYR A 337 -1.76 -15.11 4.58
CA TYR A 337 -3.02 -14.63 5.14
C TYR A 337 -4.10 -14.50 4.06
N THR A 338 -3.80 -13.91 2.91
CA THR A 338 -4.75 -13.79 1.79
C THR A 338 -5.24 -15.18 1.36
N ALA A 339 -4.34 -16.14 1.18
CA ALA A 339 -4.70 -17.50 0.78
C ALA A 339 -5.55 -18.21 1.86
N ALA A 340 -5.20 -18.03 3.14
CA ALA A 340 -5.94 -18.61 4.25
C ALA A 340 -7.37 -18.06 4.33
N TYR A 341 -7.56 -16.74 4.19
CA TYR A 341 -8.88 -16.11 4.15
C TYR A 341 -9.71 -16.58 2.96
N ARG A 342 -9.14 -16.56 1.76
CA ARG A 342 -9.81 -17.02 0.54
C ARG A 342 -10.23 -18.48 0.63
N SER A 343 -9.39 -19.35 1.23
CA SER A 343 -9.72 -20.77 1.48
C SER A 343 -10.93 -20.98 2.40
N ARG A 344 -11.36 -19.93 3.11
CA ARG A 344 -12.53 -19.89 4.00
C ARG A 344 -13.68 -19.06 3.46
N GLY A 345 -13.62 -18.67 2.18
CA GLY A 345 -14.64 -17.87 1.54
C GLY A 345 -14.68 -16.42 2.04
N ILE A 346 -13.60 -15.94 2.67
CA ILE A 346 -13.46 -14.56 3.11
C ILE A 346 -12.73 -13.79 1.99
N PRO A 347 -13.36 -12.79 1.35
CA PRO A 347 -12.71 -12.01 0.31
C PRO A 347 -11.49 -11.28 0.86
N ALA A 348 -10.35 -11.43 0.19
CA ALA A 348 -9.09 -10.82 0.61
C ALA A 348 -8.18 -10.52 -0.57
N TYR A 349 -7.30 -9.53 -0.41
CA TYR A 349 -6.31 -9.10 -1.40
C TYR A 349 -4.95 -8.88 -0.77
N THR A 350 -3.92 -9.25 -1.51
CA THR A 350 -2.55 -8.82 -1.23
C THR A 350 -2.36 -7.43 -1.83
N VAL A 351 -2.11 -6.43 -0.98
CA VAL A 351 -1.94 -5.04 -1.38
C VAL A 351 -0.50 -4.64 -1.24
N TYR A 352 0.01 -4.00 -2.28
CA TYR A 352 1.33 -3.37 -2.31
C TYR A 352 1.17 -1.86 -2.25
N GLY A 353 2.00 -1.20 -1.47
CA GLY A 353 2.00 0.25 -1.40
C GLY A 353 3.08 0.77 -0.47
N LEU A 354 2.98 2.02 -0.05
CA LEU A 354 3.95 2.58 0.89
C LEU A 354 3.45 2.38 2.30
N THR A 355 4.34 2.01 3.20
CA THR A 355 4.10 2.13 4.64
C THR A 355 5.11 3.08 5.23
N ARG A 356 4.69 3.86 6.22
CA ARG A 356 5.60 4.67 7.02
C ARG A 356 5.95 3.95 8.31
N PHE A 357 7.24 3.82 8.58
CA PHE A 357 7.70 3.18 9.81
C PHE A 357 7.63 4.17 10.97
N PRO A 358 6.89 3.88 12.07
CA PRO A 358 6.67 4.83 13.17
C PRO A 358 7.96 5.35 13.82
N GLN A 359 9.04 4.56 13.81
CA GLN A 359 10.30 4.91 14.49
C GLN A 359 11.25 5.74 13.62
N SER A 360 11.31 5.49 12.32
CA SER A 360 12.19 6.25 11.42
C SER A 360 11.49 7.44 10.78
N GLY A 361 10.16 7.36 10.65
CA GLY A 361 9.38 8.30 9.85
C GLY A 361 9.60 8.12 8.34
N ASP A 362 10.39 7.13 7.91
CA ASP A 362 10.67 6.87 6.51
C ASP A 362 9.54 6.05 5.89
N PHE A 363 9.21 6.37 4.64
CA PHE A 363 8.39 5.51 3.81
C PHE A 363 9.21 4.37 3.23
N VAL A 364 8.64 3.18 3.22
CA VAL A 364 9.17 2.03 2.50
C VAL A 364 8.06 1.35 1.72
N TRP A 365 8.40 0.73 0.60
CA TRP A 365 7.47 -0.16 -0.10
C TRP A 365 7.11 -1.33 0.78
N HIS A 366 5.84 -1.63 0.96
CA HIS A 366 5.32 -2.65 1.86
C HIS A 366 4.22 -3.46 1.21
N VAL A 367 3.95 -4.63 1.79
CA VAL A 367 2.89 -5.52 1.35
C VAL A 367 2.10 -5.96 2.58
N TRP A 368 0.78 -5.82 2.51
CA TRP A 368 -0.14 -6.18 3.57
C TRP A 368 -1.41 -6.79 2.98
N VAL A 369 -2.40 -7.09 3.83
CA VAL A 369 -3.66 -7.71 3.42
C VAL A 369 -4.80 -6.71 3.53
N MET A 370 -5.66 -6.68 2.53
CA MET A 370 -7.00 -6.11 2.68
C MET A 370 -8.01 -7.24 2.75
N VAL A 371 -8.89 -7.23 3.74
CA VAL A 371 -9.90 -8.28 3.97
C VAL A 371 -11.29 -7.65 4.11
N ARG A 372 -12.31 -8.35 3.62
CA ARG A 372 -13.71 -7.92 3.76
C ARG A 372 -14.26 -8.43 5.10
N ARG A 373 -14.52 -7.52 6.03
CA ARG A 373 -15.11 -7.81 7.34
C ARG A 373 -16.37 -6.98 7.52
N ASP A 374 -17.48 -7.63 7.87
CA ASP A 374 -18.78 -6.97 8.12
C ASP A 374 -19.26 -6.02 7.00
N GLY A 375 -18.89 -6.32 5.75
CA GLY A 375 -19.26 -5.50 4.59
C GLY A 375 -18.37 -4.27 4.38
N GLU A 376 -17.22 -4.19 5.05
CA GLU A 376 -16.22 -3.15 4.86
C GLU A 376 -14.86 -3.75 4.51
N TRP A 377 -14.07 -3.01 3.72
CA TRP A 377 -12.69 -3.39 3.43
C TRP A 377 -11.78 -2.83 4.51
N ILE A 378 -11.16 -3.72 5.28
CA ILE A 378 -10.20 -3.33 6.32
C ILE A 378 -8.79 -3.72 5.88
N SER A 379 -7.82 -2.88 6.23
CA SER A 379 -6.40 -3.18 6.04
C SER A 379 -5.87 -3.89 7.28
N GLN A 380 -5.14 -4.97 7.08
CA GLN A 380 -4.48 -5.74 8.10
C GLN A 380 -3.01 -5.92 7.77
N ASP A 381 -2.16 -5.64 8.76
CA ASP A 381 -0.71 -5.81 8.62
C ASP A 381 -0.14 -6.71 9.72
N PRO A 382 -0.25 -8.04 9.55
CA PRO A 382 0.27 -8.99 10.53
C PRO A 382 1.80 -8.97 10.63
N TYR A 383 2.51 -8.55 9.57
CA TYR A 383 3.97 -8.41 9.61
C TYR A 383 4.38 -7.28 10.55
N MET A 384 3.77 -6.09 10.39
CA MET A 384 4.05 -4.95 11.26
C MET A 384 3.59 -5.20 12.69
N GLN A 385 2.52 -5.96 12.90
CA GLN A 385 2.11 -6.41 14.23
C GLN A 385 3.16 -7.26 14.91
N ASP A 386 3.73 -8.28 14.24
CA ASP A 386 4.81 -9.08 14.83
C ASP A 386 6.09 -8.27 15.03
N LEU A 387 6.39 -7.34 14.13
CA LEU A 387 7.61 -6.55 14.17
C LEU A 387 7.57 -5.47 15.26
N LEU A 388 6.44 -4.81 15.45
CA LEU A 388 6.30 -3.64 16.33
C LEU A 388 5.48 -3.88 17.59
N GLY A 389 4.68 -4.95 17.62
CA GLY A 389 3.80 -5.30 18.75
C GLY A 389 2.51 -4.48 18.83
N TYR A 390 2.16 -3.70 17.81
CA TYR A 390 0.90 -2.97 17.73
C TYR A 390 -0.19 -3.82 17.06
N ASP A 391 -1.44 -3.71 17.51
CA ASP A 391 -2.55 -4.40 16.86
C ASP A 391 -2.92 -3.71 15.54
N TYR A 392 -2.69 -4.39 14.42
CA TYR A 392 -3.01 -3.89 13.07
C TYR A 392 -4.26 -4.57 12.49
N ARG A 393 -5.13 -5.19 13.30
CA ARG A 393 -6.28 -5.95 12.79
C ARG A 393 -7.49 -5.13 12.39
N ASN A 394 -7.69 -3.97 13.03
CA ASN A 394 -9.03 -3.38 13.16
C ASN A 394 -9.24 -2.07 12.38
N SER A 395 -8.24 -1.55 11.66
CA SER A 395 -8.43 -0.33 10.87
C SER A 395 -7.32 -0.08 9.86
N VAL A 396 -7.67 0.65 8.79
CA VAL A 396 -6.70 1.18 7.82
C VAL A 396 -5.81 2.20 8.53
N SER A 397 -4.55 1.83 8.75
CA SER A 397 -3.57 2.78 9.27
C SER A 397 -3.33 3.86 8.23
N PRO A 398 -3.27 5.15 8.64
CA PRO A 398 -3.00 6.23 7.70
C PRO A 398 -1.61 6.16 7.07
N PHE A 399 -0.74 5.28 7.58
CA PHE A 399 0.59 5.05 7.03
C PHE A 399 0.60 4.05 5.91
N HIS A 400 -0.43 3.21 5.77
CA HIS A 400 -0.58 2.30 4.65
C HIS A 400 -1.23 3.03 3.50
N ILE A 401 -0.40 3.46 2.56
CA ILE A 401 -0.82 4.13 1.34
C ILE A 401 -0.92 3.06 0.26
N PRO A 402 -2.12 2.50 0.00
CA PRO A 402 -2.27 1.45 -1.01
C PRO A 402 -1.86 1.99 -2.38
N TRP A 403 -1.09 1.20 -3.12
CA TRP A 403 -0.62 1.56 -4.46
C TRP A 403 -1.23 0.63 -5.50
N THR A 404 -1.07 -0.68 -5.36
CA THR A 404 -1.65 -1.64 -6.31
C THR A 404 -2.03 -2.93 -5.62
N ILE A 405 -2.89 -3.70 -6.27
CA ILE A 405 -3.25 -5.04 -5.85
C ILE A 405 -2.33 -6.02 -6.56
N LEU A 406 -1.66 -6.86 -5.78
CA LEU A 406 -0.90 -7.95 -6.34
C LEU A 406 -1.83 -9.15 -6.51
N GLY A 407 -2.30 -9.37 -7.74
CA GLY A 407 -3.08 -10.55 -8.11
C GLY A 407 -2.35 -11.85 -7.74
N SER A 408 -3.08 -12.95 -7.60
CA SER A 408 -2.52 -14.24 -7.14
C SER A 408 -1.42 -14.80 -8.05
N GLU A 409 -1.46 -14.44 -9.34
CA GLU A 409 -0.46 -14.78 -10.36
C GLU A 409 0.57 -13.67 -10.64
N THR A 410 0.41 -12.50 -10.03
CA THR A 410 1.26 -11.35 -10.33
C THR A 410 2.63 -11.53 -9.68
N ASP A 411 3.68 -11.64 -10.49
CA ASP A 411 5.06 -11.62 -10.02
C ASP A 411 5.48 -10.17 -9.72
N PRO A 412 5.78 -9.81 -8.46
CA PRO A 412 6.20 -8.47 -8.09
C PRO A 412 7.42 -7.99 -8.88
N ALA A 413 8.34 -8.88 -9.26
CA ALA A 413 9.51 -8.52 -10.04
C ALA A 413 9.15 -7.92 -11.41
N THR A 414 7.98 -8.27 -11.95
CA THR A 414 7.51 -7.78 -13.26
C THR A 414 6.85 -6.39 -13.21
N LEU A 415 6.48 -5.90 -12.03
CA LEU A 415 5.78 -4.61 -11.88
C LEU A 415 6.72 -3.41 -11.70
N GLY A 416 8.04 -3.63 -11.80
CA GLY A 416 9.05 -2.56 -11.65
C GLY A 416 9.03 -1.87 -10.28
N VAL A 417 8.30 -2.45 -9.33
CA VAL A 417 7.96 -1.87 -8.02
C VAL A 417 9.19 -1.62 -7.15
N THR A 418 10.19 -2.50 -7.23
CA THR A 418 11.49 -2.31 -6.56
C THR A 418 12.38 -1.26 -7.21
N SER A 419 11.99 -0.72 -8.37
CA SER A 419 12.78 0.27 -9.11
C SER A 419 12.42 1.72 -8.78
N ILE A 420 11.39 1.94 -7.96
CA ILE A 420 11.01 3.26 -7.46
C ILE A 420 11.61 3.45 -6.07
N ASP A 421 12.33 4.55 -5.82
CA ASP A 421 12.95 4.81 -4.51
C ASP A 421 11.92 5.35 -3.51
N PRO A 422 11.54 4.60 -2.45
CA PRO A 422 10.58 5.05 -1.44
C PRO A 422 10.85 6.43 -0.85
N ALA A 423 12.12 6.79 -0.66
CA ALA A 423 12.52 8.06 -0.05
C ALA A 423 12.25 9.27 -0.96
N SER A 424 12.20 9.03 -2.28
CA SER A 424 11.76 10.03 -3.25
C SER A 424 10.24 10.13 -3.36
N VAL A 425 9.51 9.09 -2.96
CA VAL A 425 8.14 8.86 -3.43
C VAL A 425 7.10 9.75 -2.77
N ALA A 426 7.12 9.95 -1.45
CA ALA A 426 5.99 10.58 -0.76
C ALA A 426 6.41 11.70 0.20
N LYS A 427 5.78 12.87 0.04
CA LYS A 427 5.77 13.94 1.04
C LYS A 427 4.32 14.28 1.35
N PHE A 428 4.01 14.39 2.64
CA PHE A 428 2.78 15.07 3.05
C PHE A 428 2.94 16.55 2.69
N SER A 429 1.99 17.07 1.90
CA SER A 429 1.92 18.49 1.60
C SER A 429 0.85 19.12 2.46
N ASP A 430 1.22 20.15 3.22
CA ASP A 430 0.26 20.99 3.95
C ASP A 430 -0.51 21.92 3.00
N ASP A 431 0.08 22.22 1.82
CA ASP A 431 -0.45 23.11 0.79
C ASP A 431 -0.68 22.31 -0.51
N LEU A 432 -1.69 21.45 -0.52
CA LEU A 432 -2.21 20.91 -1.77
C LEU A 432 -2.90 22.04 -2.53
N GLN A 433 -2.15 22.76 -3.35
CA GLN A 433 -2.76 23.40 -4.51
C GLN A 433 -3.26 22.24 -5.37
N PRO A 434 -4.58 22.12 -5.63
CA PRO A 434 -5.06 21.12 -6.57
C PRO A 434 -4.31 21.30 -7.88
N PHE A 435 -3.87 20.20 -8.48
CA PHE A 435 -3.30 20.28 -9.82
C PHE A 435 -4.35 20.91 -10.73
N GLU A 436 -3.97 21.89 -11.54
CA GLU A 436 -4.89 22.42 -12.55
C GLU A 436 -5.08 21.33 -13.61
N HIS A 437 -6.20 20.63 -13.49
CA HIS A 437 -6.59 19.59 -14.43
C HIS A 437 -7.09 20.21 -15.72
N THR A 438 -6.50 19.80 -16.83
CA THR A 438 -6.93 20.16 -18.17
C THR A 438 -7.12 18.87 -18.96
N PHE A 439 -8.37 18.58 -19.28
CA PHE A 439 -8.72 17.51 -20.21
C PHE A 439 -8.75 18.06 -21.63
N ALA A 440 -7.70 17.77 -22.40
CA ALA A 440 -7.58 18.22 -23.78
C ALA A 440 -6.84 17.19 -24.64
N ALA A 441 -7.37 16.91 -25.82
CA ALA A 441 -6.72 16.06 -26.80
C ALA A 441 -6.96 16.57 -28.22
N GLU A 442 -5.95 16.43 -29.06
CA GLU A 442 -6.04 16.70 -30.49
C GLU A 442 -6.05 15.38 -31.25
N VAL A 443 -6.93 15.27 -32.24
CA VAL A 443 -7.01 14.06 -33.07
C VAL A 443 -6.92 14.44 -34.54
N GLN A 444 -6.01 13.80 -35.26
CA GLN A 444 -5.74 14.10 -36.66
C GLN A 444 -5.74 12.82 -37.49
N LEU A 445 -6.46 12.82 -38.61
CA LEU A 445 -6.37 11.74 -39.59
C LEU A 445 -5.25 12.07 -40.59
N GLN A 446 -4.32 11.15 -40.77
CA GLN A 446 -3.15 11.31 -41.65
C GLN A 446 -3.07 10.23 -42.72
N LEU A 447 -2.66 10.63 -43.92
CA LEU A 447 -2.37 9.72 -45.02
C LEU A 447 -0.85 9.47 -45.10
N LYS A 448 -0.42 8.22 -44.89
CA LYS A 448 1.00 7.81 -44.90
C LYS A 448 1.54 7.44 -46.29
N GLY A 449 0.73 7.55 -47.35
CA GLY A 449 1.11 7.18 -48.72
C GLY A 449 0.14 7.68 -49.79
N GLU A 450 0.24 7.18 -51.02
CA GLU A 450 -0.73 7.52 -52.06
C GLU A 450 -2.09 6.84 -51.80
N ALA A 451 -3.17 7.56 -52.05
CA ALA A 451 -4.53 7.05 -51.92
C ALA A 451 -5.04 6.56 -53.28
N TYR A 452 -5.29 5.26 -53.37
CA TYR A 452 -5.79 4.64 -54.57
C TYR A 452 -7.25 4.22 -54.42
N SER A 453 -8.05 4.48 -55.45
CA SER A 453 -9.46 4.08 -55.42
C SER A 453 -9.63 2.55 -55.42
N GLY A 454 -10.61 2.07 -54.67
CA GLY A 454 -10.87 0.63 -54.51
C GLY A 454 -9.79 -0.15 -53.75
N ARG A 455 -8.85 0.53 -53.07
CA ARG A 455 -7.85 -0.07 -52.19
C ARG A 455 -8.00 0.43 -50.76
N PRO A 456 -7.60 -0.35 -49.74
CA PRO A 456 -7.43 0.15 -48.39
C PRO A 456 -6.51 1.37 -48.38
N LEU A 457 -6.98 2.48 -47.81
CA LEU A 457 -6.19 3.69 -47.69
C LEU A 457 -5.11 3.51 -46.60
N PRO A 458 -3.86 3.95 -46.84
CA PRO A 458 -2.79 3.91 -45.83
C PRO A 458 -2.97 5.03 -44.80
N LEU A 459 -4.04 4.96 -44.03
CA LEU A 459 -4.44 5.99 -43.07
C LEU A 459 -3.96 5.66 -41.65
N THR A 460 -3.72 6.70 -40.87
CA THR A 460 -3.38 6.61 -39.46
C THR A 460 -4.08 7.74 -38.71
N VAL A 461 -4.67 7.43 -37.57
CA VAL A 461 -5.20 8.43 -36.65
C VAL A 461 -4.11 8.75 -35.63
N LEU A 462 -3.70 10.01 -35.58
CA LEU A 462 -2.85 10.53 -34.51
C LEU A 462 -3.74 11.07 -33.40
N VAL A 463 -3.54 10.60 -32.19
CA VAL A 463 -4.17 11.17 -30.99
C VAL A 463 -3.05 11.74 -30.13
N VAL A 464 -3.10 13.04 -29.85
CA VAL A 464 -2.14 13.76 -29.02
C VAL A 464 -2.86 14.18 -27.75
N ASN A 465 -2.34 13.77 -26.59
CA ASN A 465 -2.83 14.27 -25.32
C ASN A 465 -2.14 15.61 -25.01
N THR A 466 -2.86 16.71 -25.18
CA THR A 466 -2.38 18.07 -24.93
C THR A 466 -2.74 18.58 -23.54
N GLY A 467 -3.52 17.81 -22.79
CA GLY A 467 -3.92 18.09 -21.42
C GLY A 467 -2.90 17.63 -20.38
N THR A 468 -3.26 17.81 -19.11
CA THR A 468 -2.50 17.34 -17.95
C THR A 468 -2.98 15.99 -17.43
N ASP A 469 -4.19 15.56 -17.80
CA ASP A 469 -4.74 14.28 -17.37
C ASP A 469 -4.31 13.15 -18.29
N ALA A 470 -4.13 11.95 -17.76
CA ALA A 470 -3.98 10.76 -18.60
C ALA A 470 -5.34 10.41 -19.22
N VAL A 471 -5.38 10.20 -20.53
CA VAL A 471 -6.63 9.97 -21.27
C VAL A 471 -6.66 8.59 -21.94
N ARG A 472 -7.86 8.12 -22.22
CA ARG A 472 -8.13 6.85 -22.93
C ARG A 472 -8.98 7.10 -24.16
N ILE A 473 -8.91 6.18 -25.12
CA ILE A 473 -9.72 6.23 -26.33
C ILE A 473 -10.82 5.17 -26.19
N SER A 474 -12.08 5.60 -26.23
CA SER A 474 -13.25 4.71 -26.15
C SER A 474 -13.60 4.16 -27.52
N SER A 475 -13.68 5.03 -28.52
CA SER A 475 -13.95 4.65 -29.90
C SER A 475 -13.30 5.60 -30.89
N ILE A 476 -13.01 5.08 -32.08
CA ILE A 476 -12.64 5.88 -33.25
C ILE A 476 -13.53 5.42 -34.39
N GLU A 477 -14.32 6.32 -34.94
CA GLU A 477 -15.21 6.08 -36.07
C GLU A 477 -14.78 6.92 -37.27
N ILE A 478 -14.67 6.31 -38.45
CA ILE A 478 -14.35 6.99 -39.71
C ILE A 478 -15.34 6.50 -40.77
N GLU A 479 -16.03 7.42 -41.45
CA GLU A 479 -17.03 7.12 -42.48
C GLU A 479 -18.11 6.12 -42.02
N GLY A 480 -18.52 6.17 -40.75
CA GLY A 480 -19.53 5.26 -40.20
C GLY A 480 -18.98 3.92 -39.69
N ALA A 481 -17.67 3.68 -39.78
CA ALA A 481 -17.03 2.43 -39.36
C ALA A 481 -16.16 2.64 -38.12
N GLU A 482 -16.44 1.90 -37.05
CA GLU A 482 -15.62 1.85 -35.83
C GLU A 482 -14.33 1.04 -36.09
N LEU A 483 -13.18 1.57 -35.68
CA LEU A 483 -11.91 0.86 -35.73
C LEU A 483 -11.86 -0.28 -34.70
N PRO A 484 -11.07 -1.35 -34.95
CA PRO A 484 -10.88 -2.42 -33.97
C PRO A 484 -10.32 -1.87 -32.64
N ARG A 485 -11.01 -2.17 -31.53
CA ARG A 485 -10.69 -1.65 -30.20
C ARG A 485 -9.33 -2.12 -29.67
N ASP A 486 -8.89 -3.31 -30.04
CA ASP A 486 -7.59 -3.88 -29.66
C ASP A 486 -6.40 -3.01 -30.08
N LEU A 487 -6.59 -2.08 -31.02
CA LEU A 487 -5.57 -1.13 -31.44
C LEU A 487 -5.31 -0.01 -30.39
N TYR A 488 -6.29 0.32 -29.55
CA TYR A 488 -6.21 1.49 -28.65
C TYR A 488 -6.79 1.31 -27.23
N GLU A 489 -7.66 0.34 -26.98
CA GLU A 489 -8.43 0.21 -25.71
C GLU A 489 -7.56 0.02 -24.46
N GLN A 490 -6.43 -0.67 -24.62
CA GLN A 490 -5.45 -0.90 -23.56
C GLN A 490 -4.44 0.24 -23.41
N GLN A 491 -4.48 1.26 -24.27
CA GLN A 491 -3.50 2.35 -24.24
C GLN A 491 -3.99 3.47 -23.31
N LEU A 492 -3.08 3.94 -22.46
CA LEU A 492 -3.26 5.13 -21.64
C LEU A 492 -2.33 6.20 -22.19
N LEU A 493 -2.92 7.26 -22.76
CA LEU A 493 -2.17 8.37 -23.34
C LEU A 493 -1.76 9.30 -22.21
N LEU A 494 -0.48 9.31 -21.91
CA LEU A 494 0.10 10.17 -20.88
C LEU A 494 0.12 11.64 -21.36
N PRO A 495 0.18 12.61 -20.46
CA PRO A 495 0.32 14.02 -20.81
C PRO A 495 1.49 14.26 -21.78
N GLY A 496 1.22 14.98 -22.87
CA GLY A 496 2.22 15.29 -23.90
C GLY A 496 2.63 14.13 -24.81
N THR A 497 1.99 12.96 -24.71
CA THR A 497 2.28 11.81 -25.58
C THR A 497 1.36 11.75 -26.80
N VAL A 498 1.84 11.04 -27.84
CA VAL A 498 1.12 10.78 -29.08
C VAL A 498 1.02 9.28 -29.32
N ILE A 499 -0.14 8.83 -29.78
CA ILE A 499 -0.37 7.48 -30.28
C ILE A 499 -0.72 7.55 -31.77
N GLU A 500 -0.17 6.62 -32.54
CA GLU A 500 -0.55 6.38 -33.93
C GLU A 500 -1.43 5.13 -34.02
N VAL A 501 -2.70 5.27 -34.40
CA VAL A 501 -3.65 4.17 -34.60
C VAL A 501 -3.81 3.89 -36.09
N PRO A 502 -3.37 2.73 -36.61
CA PRO A 502 -3.51 2.42 -38.02
C PRO A 502 -4.99 2.17 -38.37
N VAL A 503 -5.44 2.74 -39.49
CA VAL A 503 -6.78 2.49 -40.03
C VAL A 503 -6.72 1.29 -40.96
N LEU A 504 -7.29 0.17 -40.54
CA LEU A 504 -7.24 -1.08 -41.31
C LEU A 504 -8.45 -1.19 -42.24
N ASN A 505 -8.22 -1.59 -43.49
CA ASN A 505 -9.25 -1.97 -44.46
C ASN A 505 -10.29 -0.89 -44.85
N LEU A 506 -10.04 0.39 -44.54
CA LEU A 506 -10.91 1.46 -45.02
C LEU A 506 -10.68 1.67 -46.53
N ALA A 507 -11.52 1.06 -47.35
CA ALA A 507 -11.55 1.28 -48.79
C ALA A 507 -12.64 2.30 -49.11
N VAL A 508 -12.31 3.24 -49.97
CA VAL A 508 -13.16 4.39 -50.25
C VAL A 508 -13.54 4.37 -51.73
N ASP A 509 -14.84 4.37 -52.00
CA ASP A 509 -15.49 4.49 -53.31
C ASP A 509 -15.21 3.39 -54.36
N ASP A 510 -15.80 3.59 -55.55
CA ASP A 510 -15.65 2.79 -56.76
C ASP A 510 -14.16 2.73 -57.18
N PRO A 511 -13.59 1.56 -57.56
CA PRO A 511 -12.22 1.46 -58.07
C PRO A 511 -11.85 2.39 -59.24
N PHE A 512 -12.83 3.01 -59.90
CA PHE A 512 -12.65 3.98 -60.99
C PHE A 512 -12.75 5.45 -60.56
N PHE A 513 -12.97 5.76 -59.28
CA PHE A 513 -13.03 7.15 -58.81
C PHE A 513 -11.65 7.82 -58.89
N SER A 514 -11.65 9.04 -59.43
CA SER A 514 -10.50 9.96 -59.42
C SER A 514 -11.03 11.33 -59.03
N GLY A 515 -10.46 11.93 -57.99
CA GLY A 515 -10.96 13.20 -57.48
C GLY A 515 -10.48 13.48 -56.07
N VAL A 516 -11.12 14.45 -55.44
CA VAL A 516 -10.88 14.78 -54.04
C VAL A 516 -12.03 14.25 -53.21
N LYS A 517 -11.73 13.58 -52.10
CA LYS A 517 -12.72 13.12 -51.14
C LYS A 517 -12.35 13.56 -49.74
N THR A 518 -13.31 14.14 -49.04
CA THR A 518 -13.20 14.39 -47.60
C THR A 518 -13.65 13.14 -46.86
N LEU A 519 -12.79 12.64 -45.99
CA LEU A 519 -13.09 11.62 -45.00
C LEU A 519 -13.45 12.32 -43.70
N ALA A 520 -14.57 11.94 -43.09
CA ALA A 520 -15.02 12.46 -41.80
C ALA A 520 -15.13 11.35 -40.76
N GLY A 521 -14.97 11.70 -39.50
CA GLY A 521 -15.07 10.78 -38.39
C GLY A 521 -15.14 11.48 -37.05
N THR A 522 -15.14 10.68 -35.99
CA THR A 522 -15.11 11.15 -34.60
C THR A 522 -14.27 10.20 -33.76
N ALA A 523 -13.47 10.72 -32.86
CA ALA A 523 -12.83 9.96 -31.80
C ALA A 523 -13.45 10.34 -30.45
N ILE A 524 -13.84 9.35 -29.65
CA ILE A 524 -14.34 9.55 -28.29
C ILE A 524 -13.18 9.29 -27.34
N ILE A 525 -12.72 10.35 -26.68
CA ILE A 525 -11.63 10.32 -25.69
C ILE A 525 -12.24 10.53 -24.32
N TYR A 526 -11.70 9.91 -23.28
CA TYR A 526 -12.25 10.05 -21.93
C TYR A 526 -11.18 9.97 -20.83
N THR A 527 -11.47 10.61 -19.70
CA THR A 527 -10.81 10.43 -18.40
C THR A 527 -11.72 9.59 -17.50
N ASP A 528 -11.38 9.43 -16.23
CA ASP A 528 -12.29 8.77 -15.28
C ASP A 528 -13.58 9.55 -15.01
N GLU A 529 -13.60 10.85 -15.33
CA GLU A 529 -14.69 11.77 -14.97
C GLU A 529 -15.36 12.43 -16.18
N GLU A 530 -14.65 12.59 -17.30
CA GLU A 530 -15.08 13.38 -18.45
C GLU A 530 -14.92 12.63 -19.78
N THR A 531 -15.74 13.00 -20.76
CA THR A 531 -15.70 12.47 -22.14
C THR A 531 -15.65 13.63 -23.13
N LEU A 532 -14.81 13.50 -24.16
CA LEU A 532 -14.59 14.47 -25.22
C LEU A 532 -14.80 13.81 -26.58
N ASP A 533 -15.72 14.36 -27.37
CA ASP A 533 -15.93 13.99 -28.76
C ASP A 533 -15.08 14.89 -29.65
N VAL A 534 -14.05 14.33 -30.29
CA VAL A 534 -13.15 15.09 -31.16
C VAL A 534 -13.43 14.75 -32.63
N PRO A 535 -13.86 15.71 -33.46
CA PRO A 535 -14.10 15.47 -34.87
C PRO A 535 -12.79 15.22 -35.62
N LEU A 536 -12.86 14.33 -36.61
CA LEU A 536 -11.78 13.97 -37.53
C LEU A 536 -12.17 14.39 -38.95
N GLU A 537 -11.29 15.09 -39.65
CA GLU A 537 -11.49 15.39 -41.06
C GLU A 537 -10.16 15.29 -41.84
N LEU A 538 -10.18 14.64 -43.00
CA LEU A 538 -9.06 14.62 -43.93
C LEU A 538 -9.53 14.66 -45.37
N THR A 539 -9.07 15.66 -46.12
CA THR A 539 -9.28 15.74 -47.57
C THR A 539 -8.16 15.00 -48.32
N VAL A 540 -8.52 13.95 -49.05
CA VAL A 540 -7.62 13.05 -49.75
C VAL A 540 -7.81 13.18 -51.27
N ALA A 541 -6.71 13.33 -52.00
CA ALA A 541 -6.71 13.22 -53.46
C ALA A 541 -6.58 11.74 -53.88
N MET A 542 -7.63 11.21 -54.49
CA MET A 542 -7.75 9.83 -54.92
C MET A 542 -7.28 9.67 -56.37
N VAL A 543 -6.43 8.66 -56.60
CA VAL A 543 -5.91 8.30 -57.92
C VAL A 543 -6.39 6.90 -58.30
N VAL A 544 -6.73 6.71 -59.58
CA VAL A 544 -7.01 5.37 -60.10
C VAL A 544 -5.69 4.60 -60.21
N ASP A 545 -5.60 3.44 -59.57
CA ASP A 545 -4.44 2.56 -59.73
C ASP A 545 -4.51 1.81 -61.07
N TYR A 546 -4.11 2.50 -62.14
CA TYR A 546 -4.09 1.93 -63.49
C TYR A 546 -3.20 0.69 -63.60
N ARG A 547 -2.16 0.55 -62.77
CA ARG A 547 -1.27 -0.61 -62.80
C ARG A 547 -2.03 -1.86 -62.35
N THR A 548 -2.72 -1.75 -61.22
CA THR A 548 -3.51 -2.84 -60.66
C THR A 548 -4.75 -3.13 -61.48
N LEU A 549 -5.42 -2.08 -61.97
CA LEU A 549 -6.54 -2.24 -62.89
C LEU A 549 -6.11 -3.00 -64.15
N GLY A 550 -4.99 -2.60 -64.76
CA GLY A 550 -4.43 -3.27 -65.94
C GLY A 550 -4.05 -4.73 -65.66
N LEU A 551 -3.46 -5.01 -64.51
CA LEU A 551 -3.11 -6.37 -64.09
C LEU A 551 -4.36 -7.23 -63.89
N ASN A 552 -5.37 -6.73 -63.16
CA ASN A 552 -6.64 -7.43 -62.94
C ASN A 552 -7.38 -7.69 -64.25
N LEU A 553 -7.44 -6.70 -65.15
CA LEU A 553 -8.03 -6.86 -66.48
C LEU A 553 -7.30 -7.95 -67.28
N THR A 554 -5.97 -7.97 -67.22
CA THR A 554 -5.15 -8.99 -67.88
C THR A 554 -5.43 -10.38 -67.31
N VAL A 555 -5.53 -10.53 -65.99
CA VAL A 555 -5.86 -11.81 -65.34
C VAL A 555 -7.26 -12.29 -65.72
N VAL A 556 -8.26 -11.41 -65.74
CA VAL A 556 -9.63 -11.74 -66.18
C VAL A 556 -9.63 -12.18 -67.64
N LEU A 557 -8.94 -11.46 -68.51
CA LEU A 557 -8.80 -11.83 -69.92
C LEU A 557 -8.13 -13.21 -70.06
N LEU A 558 -7.06 -13.48 -69.32
CA LEU A 558 -6.40 -14.79 -69.30
C LEU A 558 -7.34 -15.90 -68.79
N MET A 559 -8.14 -15.65 -67.75
CA MET A 559 -9.14 -16.59 -67.26
C MET A 559 -10.23 -16.87 -68.31
N ILE A 560 -10.73 -15.84 -69.00
CA ILE A 560 -11.72 -16.00 -70.08
C ILE A 560 -11.12 -16.83 -71.22
N VAL A 561 -9.88 -16.54 -71.61
CA VAL A 561 -9.15 -17.31 -72.63
C VAL A 561 -8.96 -18.75 -72.20
N ALA A 562 -8.55 -19.00 -70.94
CA ALA A 562 -8.39 -20.35 -70.39
C ALA A 562 -9.73 -21.11 -70.31
N LEU A 563 -10.81 -20.46 -69.91
CA LEU A 563 -12.14 -21.05 -69.81
C LEU A 563 -12.67 -21.42 -71.20
N THR A 564 -12.57 -20.50 -72.17
CA THR A 564 -13.02 -20.71 -73.55
C THR A 564 -12.21 -21.80 -74.25
N THR A 565 -10.88 -21.82 -74.07
CA THR A 565 -10.03 -22.90 -74.61
C THR A 565 -10.25 -24.23 -73.89
N GLY A 566 -10.44 -24.24 -72.57
CA GLY A 566 -10.76 -25.42 -71.78
C GLY A 566 -12.11 -26.05 -72.14
N LEU A 567 -13.13 -25.22 -72.40
CA LEU A 567 -14.43 -25.64 -72.95
C LEU A 567 -14.27 -26.23 -74.36
N ARG A 568 -13.49 -25.58 -75.23
CA ARG A 568 -13.25 -26.06 -76.61
C ARG A 568 -12.50 -27.39 -76.67
N LYS A 569 -11.56 -27.61 -75.75
CA LYS A 569 -10.76 -28.83 -75.65
C LYS A 569 -11.45 -29.96 -74.87
N GLY A 570 -12.66 -29.75 -74.36
CA GLY A 570 -13.40 -30.75 -73.57
C GLY A 570 -12.80 -31.04 -72.19
N ILE A 571 -11.90 -30.18 -71.70
CA ILE A 571 -11.20 -30.32 -70.41
C ILE A 571 -12.15 -29.93 -69.27
N ILE A 572 -12.98 -28.90 -69.47
CA ILE A 572 -14.02 -28.47 -68.51
C ILE A 572 -15.36 -29.08 -68.96
N LYS A 573 -15.80 -30.14 -68.27
CA LYS A 573 -17.13 -30.74 -68.51
C LYS A 573 -18.21 -29.87 -67.86
N VAL A 574 -19.01 -29.18 -68.68
CA VAL A 574 -20.20 -28.46 -68.19
C VAL A 574 -21.20 -29.48 -67.63
N PRO A 575 -21.63 -29.35 -66.37
CA PRO A 575 -22.60 -30.27 -65.80
C PRO A 575 -23.92 -30.18 -66.59
N ARG A 576 -24.31 -31.29 -67.23
CA ARG A 576 -25.61 -31.40 -67.91
C ARG A 576 -26.72 -31.27 -66.87
N ARG A 577 -27.48 -30.19 -66.94
CA ARG A 577 -28.67 -29.93 -66.10
C ARG A 577 -29.64 -31.12 -66.28
N ARG A 578 -29.75 -31.99 -65.27
CA ARG A 578 -30.80 -33.03 -65.24
C ARG A 578 -32.14 -32.31 -65.11
N ARG A 579 -32.98 -32.35 -66.14
CA ARG A 579 -34.40 -31.99 -66.07
C ARG A 579 -35.03 -32.89 -65.00
N LYS A 580 -35.47 -32.32 -63.88
CA LYS A 580 -36.46 -32.98 -63.00
C LYS A 580 -37.80 -32.90 -63.73
N THR A 581 -38.31 -34.06 -64.15
CA THR A 581 -39.72 -34.28 -64.50
C THR A 581 -40.55 -34.38 -63.25
#